data_AF-A0A2D8R924-F1
#
_entry.id   AF-A0A2D8R924-F1
#
_cell.length_a   1.000
_cell.length_b   1.000
_cell.length_c   1.000
_cell.angle_alpha   90.00
_cell.angle_beta   90.00
_cell.angle_gamma   90.00
#
_symmetry.space_group_name_H-M   'P 1'
#
loop_
_entity.id
_entity.type
_entity.pdbx_description
1 polymer ?
#
loop_
_entity_poly.entity_id
_entity_poly.type
_entity_poly.pdbx_seq_one_letter_code
_entity_poly.pdbx_strand_id
1 'polypeptide(L)'
;MTTPTSKTIAQRADGLPKEAISVLAFWFDELTEKDWFKKSKQLDDNIRKRFGALHEQARRCECWHWREAGNAELNALGRLAEIILLDQFARNLYRDSPHAFDADPLALALAQQAVQQQADQQLEPQLRSFLYMPYMHSESAVIHEEAMRLFAQPGLEYNFKFEQRHKDIIDRFGRYPHRNEVLERESTAEEQAFLETPGSSF
;
A
#
# COMPACT_ATOMS: atom_id res chain seq x y z
N MET A 1 -35.08 -14.08 -2.51
CA MET A 1 -34.72 -12.66 -2.42
C MET A 1 -33.30 -12.54 -2.95
N THR A 2 -33.14 -12.02 -4.17
CA THR A 2 -31.82 -11.78 -4.74
C THR A 2 -31.16 -10.67 -3.94
N THR A 3 -30.07 -10.98 -3.24
CA THR A 3 -29.21 -9.98 -2.61
C THR A 3 -28.82 -8.97 -3.69
N PRO A 4 -29.02 -7.65 -3.51
CA PRO A 4 -28.52 -6.69 -4.48
C PRO A 4 -27.02 -6.91 -4.63
N THR A 5 -26.56 -7.16 -5.85
CA THR A 5 -25.15 -7.34 -6.15
C THR A 5 -24.43 -6.05 -5.76
N SER A 6 -23.51 -6.12 -4.80
CA SER A 6 -22.69 -4.97 -4.44
C SER A 6 -22.00 -4.42 -5.69
N LYS A 7 -22.00 -3.09 -5.86
CA LYS A 7 -21.30 -2.46 -6.98
C LYS A 7 -19.81 -2.81 -6.94
N THR A 8 -19.19 -3.02 -8.09
CA THR A 8 -17.74 -3.22 -8.19
C THR A 8 -17.01 -1.92 -7.84
N ILE A 9 -15.71 -1.99 -7.52
CA ILE A 9 -14.94 -0.77 -7.25
C ILE A 9 -14.88 0.12 -8.50
N ALA A 10 -14.76 -0.48 -9.70
CA ALA A 10 -14.84 0.28 -10.95
C ALA A 10 -16.13 1.12 -11.07
N GLN A 11 -17.28 0.57 -10.65
CA GLN A 11 -18.57 1.27 -10.70
C GLN A 11 -18.71 2.36 -9.64
N ARG A 12 -18.04 2.20 -8.48
CA ARG A 12 -18.03 3.20 -7.41
C ARG A 12 -17.07 4.36 -7.72
N ALA A 13 -16.02 4.07 -8.47
CA ALA A 13 -15.04 5.03 -8.95
C ALA A 13 -15.51 5.82 -10.20
N ASP A 14 -16.74 5.61 -10.69
CA ASP A 14 -17.27 6.33 -11.85
C ASP A 14 -17.32 7.85 -11.58
N GLY A 15 -16.55 8.61 -12.37
CA GLY A 15 -16.27 10.03 -12.13
C GLY A 15 -14.81 10.34 -11.84
N LEU A 16 -13.96 9.34 -11.60
CA LEU A 16 -12.50 9.49 -11.59
C LEU A 16 -11.92 9.44 -13.02
N PRO A 17 -10.67 9.92 -13.23
CA PRO A 17 -9.91 9.64 -14.44
C PRO A 17 -9.83 8.13 -14.70
N LYS A 18 -9.88 7.73 -15.98
CA LYS A 18 -9.96 6.31 -16.38
C LYS A 18 -8.78 5.49 -15.86
N GLU A 19 -7.62 6.12 -15.75
CA GLU A 19 -6.39 5.57 -15.22
C GLU A 19 -6.55 5.18 -13.74
N ALA A 20 -7.10 6.07 -12.92
CA ALA A 20 -7.38 5.80 -11.51
C ALA A 20 -8.40 4.66 -11.34
N ILE A 21 -9.49 4.68 -12.13
CA ILE A 21 -10.47 3.60 -12.16
C ILE A 21 -9.80 2.27 -12.51
N SER A 22 -8.92 2.26 -13.53
CA SER A 22 -8.22 1.05 -13.94
C SER A 22 -7.28 0.50 -12.88
N VAL A 23 -6.63 1.35 -12.08
CA VAL A 23 -5.78 0.91 -10.96
C VAL A 23 -6.62 0.22 -9.89
N LEU A 24 -7.70 0.88 -9.47
CA LEU A 24 -8.59 0.35 -8.43
C LEU A 24 -9.31 -0.93 -8.87
N ALA A 25 -9.84 -0.96 -10.09
CA ALA A 25 -10.52 -2.13 -10.65
C ALA A 25 -9.54 -3.31 -10.77
N PHE A 26 -8.33 -3.06 -11.26
CA PHE A 26 -7.32 -4.11 -11.32
C PHE A 26 -7.02 -4.65 -9.92
N TRP A 27 -6.76 -3.78 -8.96
CA TRP A 27 -6.33 -4.22 -7.64
C TRP A 27 -7.44 -4.90 -6.83
N PHE A 28 -8.68 -4.41 -6.89
CA PHE A 28 -9.77 -4.87 -6.01
C PHE A 28 -10.84 -5.71 -6.70
N ASP A 29 -11.03 -5.59 -8.02
CA ASP A 29 -12.03 -6.36 -8.75
C ASP A 29 -11.40 -7.55 -9.50
N GLU A 30 -10.17 -7.40 -10.04
CA GLU A 30 -9.49 -8.47 -10.82
C GLU A 30 -8.62 -9.40 -9.96
N LEU A 31 -7.93 -8.86 -8.94
CA LEU A 31 -7.05 -9.65 -8.07
C LEU A 31 -7.80 -10.21 -6.85
N THR A 32 -7.26 -11.31 -6.32
CA THR A 32 -7.71 -11.87 -5.04
C THR A 32 -6.74 -11.51 -3.91
N GLU A 33 -7.16 -11.71 -2.66
CA GLU A 33 -6.28 -11.52 -1.49
C GLU A 33 -4.97 -12.31 -1.59
N LYS A 34 -5.00 -13.48 -2.24
CA LYS A 34 -3.79 -14.28 -2.46
C LYS A 34 -2.83 -13.63 -3.44
N ASP A 35 -3.35 -12.91 -4.42
CA ASP A 35 -2.53 -12.28 -5.46
C ASP A 35 -1.78 -11.06 -4.91
N TRP A 36 -2.36 -10.33 -3.95
CA TRP A 36 -1.72 -9.15 -3.32
C TRP A 36 -0.40 -9.48 -2.61
N PHE A 37 -0.33 -10.64 -1.95
CA PHE A 37 0.81 -11.00 -1.09
C PHE A 37 1.69 -12.11 -1.67
N LYS A 38 1.30 -12.72 -2.81
CA LYS A 38 2.08 -13.79 -3.43
C LYS A 38 3.07 -13.21 -4.45
N LYS A 39 4.34 -13.64 -4.36
CA LYS A 39 5.31 -13.41 -5.44
C LYS A 39 4.88 -14.14 -6.72
N SER A 40 4.66 -13.41 -7.81
CA SER A 40 4.23 -13.96 -9.10
C SER A 40 4.80 -13.17 -10.25
N LYS A 41 5.76 -13.74 -11.00
CA LYS A 41 6.34 -13.10 -12.18
C LYS A 41 5.28 -12.71 -13.22
N GLN A 42 4.25 -13.53 -13.38
CA GLN A 42 3.17 -13.24 -14.31
C GLN A 42 2.37 -11.99 -13.90
N LEU A 43 2.12 -11.82 -12.60
CA LEU A 43 1.45 -10.62 -12.07
C LEU A 43 2.36 -9.40 -12.23
N ASP A 44 3.65 -9.55 -11.91
CA ASP A 44 4.64 -8.48 -12.04
C ASP A 44 4.75 -8.00 -13.50
N ASP A 45 4.82 -8.92 -14.48
CA ASP A 45 4.86 -8.59 -15.91
C ASP A 45 3.56 -7.89 -16.36
N ASN A 46 2.40 -8.30 -15.82
CA ASN A 46 1.11 -7.69 -16.12
C ASN A 46 1.03 -6.25 -15.58
N ILE A 47 1.43 -6.04 -14.32
CA ILE A 47 1.50 -4.72 -13.69
C ILE A 47 2.46 -3.82 -14.47
N ARG A 48 3.64 -4.33 -14.84
CA ARG A 48 4.61 -3.60 -15.66
C ARG A 48 4.03 -3.15 -16.99
N LYS A 49 3.34 -4.06 -17.69
CA LYS A 49 2.74 -3.77 -19.00
C LYS A 49 1.61 -2.75 -18.91
N ARG A 50 0.73 -2.86 -17.91
CA ARG A 50 -0.48 -2.02 -17.80
C ARG A 50 -0.22 -0.67 -17.13
N PHE A 51 0.64 -0.64 -16.12
CA PHE A 51 0.73 0.47 -15.18
C PHE A 51 2.15 1.02 -14.99
N GLY A 52 3.18 0.46 -15.61
CA GLY A 52 4.55 0.94 -15.45
C GLY A 52 4.74 2.42 -15.81
N ALA A 53 4.14 2.87 -16.93
CA ALA A 53 4.18 4.28 -17.29
C ALA A 53 3.41 5.17 -16.30
N LEU A 54 2.30 4.67 -15.75
CA LEU A 54 1.44 5.39 -14.82
C LEU A 54 2.09 5.51 -13.43
N HIS A 55 2.81 4.47 -12.98
CA HIS A 55 3.67 4.53 -11.80
C HIS A 55 4.70 5.67 -11.93
N GLU A 56 5.37 5.77 -13.08
CA GLU A 56 6.34 6.85 -13.31
C GLU A 56 5.69 8.25 -13.31
N GLN A 57 4.46 8.38 -13.79
CA GLN A 57 3.69 9.63 -13.68
C GLN A 57 3.37 9.96 -12.21
N ALA A 58 2.93 8.97 -11.43
CA ALA A 58 2.67 9.14 -10.00
C ALA A 58 3.92 9.57 -9.23
N ARG A 59 5.09 8.98 -9.53
CA ARG A 59 6.38 9.38 -8.95
C ARG A 59 6.78 10.82 -9.25
N ARG A 60 6.31 11.37 -10.37
CA ARG A 60 6.48 12.79 -10.74
C ARG A 60 5.36 13.69 -10.19
N CYS A 61 4.50 13.16 -9.31
CA CYS A 61 3.35 13.85 -8.74
C CYS A 61 2.31 14.32 -9.77
N GLU A 62 2.29 13.73 -10.97
CA GLU A 62 1.40 14.15 -12.06
C GLU A 62 -0.07 13.73 -11.82
N CYS A 63 -0.31 12.76 -10.93
CA CYS A 63 -1.63 12.24 -10.58
C CYS A 63 -2.38 13.09 -9.53
N TRP A 64 -1.85 14.27 -9.15
CA TRP A 64 -2.38 15.08 -8.04
C TRP A 64 -3.88 15.39 -8.14
N HIS A 65 -4.38 15.58 -9.37
CA HIS A 65 -5.76 15.92 -9.65
C HIS A 65 -6.75 14.79 -9.31
N TRP A 66 -6.28 13.54 -9.11
CA TRP A 66 -7.14 12.43 -8.66
C TRP A 66 -7.66 12.65 -7.24
N ARG A 67 -6.91 13.41 -6.45
CA ARG A 67 -7.23 13.75 -5.06
C ARG A 67 -8.21 14.92 -4.92
N GLU A 68 -8.67 15.49 -6.04
CA GLU A 68 -9.63 16.61 -6.08
C GLU A 68 -11.01 16.18 -6.60
N ALA A 69 -11.25 14.86 -6.68
CA ALA A 69 -12.49 14.34 -7.22
C ALA A 69 -13.72 14.75 -6.39
N GLY A 70 -14.84 14.94 -7.09
CA GLY A 70 -15.88 15.88 -6.67
C GLY A 70 -16.68 15.52 -5.41
N ASN A 71 -16.87 14.23 -5.10
CA ASN A 71 -17.55 13.82 -3.87
C ASN A 71 -16.56 13.11 -2.92
N ALA A 72 -16.94 12.98 -1.65
CA ALA A 72 -16.06 12.46 -0.60
C ALA A 72 -15.56 11.02 -0.89
N GLU A 73 -16.40 10.15 -1.46
CA GLU A 73 -16.01 8.79 -1.82
C GLU A 73 -15.03 8.79 -3.00
N LEU A 74 -15.31 9.53 -4.08
CA LEU A 74 -14.40 9.65 -5.22
C LEU A 74 -13.06 10.27 -4.80
N ASN A 75 -13.08 11.25 -3.89
CA ASN A 75 -11.86 11.84 -3.33
C ASN A 75 -10.98 10.78 -2.66
N ALA A 76 -11.58 9.95 -1.80
CA ALA A 76 -10.89 8.89 -1.10
C ALA A 76 -10.38 7.79 -2.05
N LEU A 77 -11.19 7.40 -3.04
CA LEU A 77 -10.81 6.42 -4.06
C LEU A 77 -9.67 6.93 -4.94
N GLY A 78 -9.68 8.20 -5.35
CA GLY A 78 -8.61 8.80 -6.14
C GLY A 78 -7.27 8.84 -5.40
N ARG A 79 -7.30 9.17 -4.10
CA ARG A 79 -6.12 9.08 -3.21
C ARG A 79 -5.61 7.65 -3.09
N LEU A 80 -6.50 6.69 -2.88
CA LEU A 80 -6.15 5.28 -2.77
C LEU A 80 -5.51 4.75 -4.06
N ALA A 81 -6.03 5.12 -5.23
CA ALA A 81 -5.46 4.71 -6.51
C ALA A 81 -4.01 5.19 -6.67
N GLU A 82 -3.73 6.44 -6.31
CA GLU A 82 -2.37 6.99 -6.36
C GLU A 82 -1.43 6.29 -5.36
N ILE A 83 -1.91 6.00 -4.15
CA ILE A 83 -1.14 5.25 -3.15
C ILE A 83 -0.85 3.83 -3.62
N ILE A 84 -1.79 3.13 -4.25
CA ILE A 84 -1.55 1.78 -4.80
C ILE A 84 -0.45 1.80 -5.86
N LEU A 85 -0.40 2.82 -6.71
CA LEU A 85 0.69 2.97 -7.68
C LEU A 85 2.05 3.11 -6.99
N LEU A 86 2.14 3.99 -6.00
CA LEU A 86 3.39 4.35 -5.36
C LEU A 86 3.90 3.28 -4.38
N ASP A 87 3.00 2.58 -3.71
CA ASP A 87 3.33 1.64 -2.64
C ASP A 87 3.25 0.19 -3.13
N GLN A 88 2.07 -0.27 -3.53
CA GLN A 88 1.86 -1.68 -3.89
C GLN A 88 2.52 -2.04 -5.22
N PHE A 89 2.26 -1.28 -6.29
CA PHE A 89 2.80 -1.60 -7.61
C PHE A 89 4.32 -1.45 -7.65
N ALA A 90 4.92 -0.52 -6.91
CA ALA A 90 6.38 -0.39 -6.82
C ALA A 90 7.05 -1.72 -6.40
N ARG A 91 6.46 -2.42 -5.42
CA ARG A 91 6.94 -3.73 -4.93
C ARG A 91 6.83 -4.85 -5.97
N ASN A 92 5.86 -4.78 -6.89
CA ASN A 92 5.76 -5.70 -8.03
C ASN A 92 6.69 -5.31 -9.19
N LEU A 93 6.80 -4.01 -9.49
CA LEU A 93 7.56 -3.49 -10.62
C LEU A 93 9.07 -3.66 -10.46
N TYR A 94 9.56 -3.46 -9.23
CA TYR A 94 10.98 -3.42 -8.86
C TYR A 94 11.33 -4.49 -7.82
N ARG A 95 10.73 -5.67 -7.93
CA ARG A 95 11.02 -6.79 -7.03
C ARG A 95 12.54 -7.03 -6.93
N ASP A 96 13.01 -7.23 -5.70
CA ASP A 96 14.41 -7.47 -5.37
C ASP A 96 15.34 -6.32 -5.85
N SER A 97 14.81 -5.09 -5.94
CA SER A 97 15.56 -3.87 -6.27
C SER A 97 15.26 -2.74 -5.27
N PRO A 98 16.25 -1.87 -4.96
CA PRO A 98 16.03 -0.74 -4.06
C PRO A 98 14.93 0.21 -4.56
N HIS A 99 14.70 0.25 -5.87
CA HIS A 99 13.65 1.06 -6.49
C HIS A 99 12.23 0.71 -6.01
N ALA A 100 12.01 -0.46 -5.41
CA ALA A 100 10.74 -0.81 -4.79
C ALA A 100 10.34 0.12 -3.63
N PHE A 101 11.31 0.85 -3.05
CA PHE A 101 11.13 1.70 -1.88
C PHE A 101 11.29 3.19 -2.17
N ASP A 102 11.71 3.56 -3.39
CA ASP A 102 11.98 4.96 -3.77
C ASP A 102 10.78 5.89 -3.54
N ALA A 103 9.56 5.35 -3.70
CA ALA A 103 8.32 6.10 -3.59
C ALA A 103 7.68 6.01 -2.19
N ASP A 104 8.22 5.21 -1.26
CA ASP A 104 7.64 5.00 0.08
C ASP A 104 7.41 6.34 0.82
N PRO A 105 8.36 7.31 0.84
CA PRO A 105 8.13 8.60 1.52
C PRO A 105 6.99 9.42 0.91
N LEU A 106 6.83 9.40 -0.41
CA LEU A 106 5.73 10.10 -1.09
C LEU A 106 4.39 9.42 -0.80
N ALA A 107 4.34 8.09 -0.89
CA ALA A 107 3.15 7.32 -0.54
C ALA A 107 2.70 7.58 0.90
N LEU A 108 3.64 7.61 1.86
CA LEU A 108 3.37 7.92 3.27
C LEU A 108 2.83 9.34 3.44
N ALA A 109 3.45 10.35 2.82
CA ALA A 109 2.99 11.73 2.92
C ALA A 109 1.55 11.90 2.37
N LEU A 110 1.23 11.20 1.27
CA LEU A 110 -0.12 11.21 0.70
C LEU A 110 -1.14 10.47 1.57
N ALA A 111 -0.75 9.35 2.20
CA ALA A 111 -1.58 8.65 3.17
C ALA A 111 -1.86 9.50 4.41
N GLN A 112 -0.85 10.20 4.93
CA GLN A 112 -1.01 11.17 6.03
C GLN A 112 -1.98 12.31 5.67
N GLN A 113 -1.87 12.86 4.47
CA GLN A 113 -2.83 13.84 3.96
C GLN A 113 -4.25 13.26 3.86
N ALA A 114 -4.41 12.02 3.42
CA ALA A 114 -5.72 11.38 3.33
C ALA A 114 -6.37 11.21 4.72
N VAL A 115 -5.60 10.76 5.72
CA VAL A 115 -6.05 10.64 7.12
C VAL A 115 -6.36 12.01 7.74
N GLN A 116 -5.50 13.01 7.52
CA GLN A 116 -5.73 14.37 8.02
C GLN A 116 -7.06 14.95 7.50
N GLN A 117 -7.41 14.64 6.25
CA GLN A 117 -8.66 15.06 5.62
C GLN A 117 -9.84 14.11 5.88
N GLN A 118 -9.66 13.09 6.71
CA GLN A 118 -10.66 12.08 7.04
C GLN A 118 -11.19 11.31 5.81
N ALA A 119 -10.43 11.26 4.72
CA ALA A 119 -10.80 10.56 3.50
C ALA A 119 -10.82 9.04 3.70
N ASP A 120 -9.99 8.53 4.61
CA ASP A 120 -9.97 7.14 5.06
C ASP A 120 -11.33 6.65 5.57
N GLN A 121 -12.13 7.53 6.17
CA GLN A 121 -13.44 7.21 6.72
C GLN A 121 -14.49 6.89 5.63
N GLN A 122 -14.26 7.32 4.40
CA GLN A 122 -15.15 7.03 3.25
C GLN A 122 -14.87 5.66 2.63
N LEU A 123 -13.77 5.00 3.02
CA LEU A 123 -13.38 3.70 2.51
C LEU A 123 -13.87 2.60 3.46
N GLU A 124 -14.39 1.51 2.90
CA GLU A 124 -14.60 0.28 3.65
C GLU A 124 -13.27 -0.31 4.15
N PRO A 125 -13.28 -1.16 5.20
CA PRO A 125 -12.06 -1.61 5.86
C PRO A 125 -11.00 -2.20 4.91
N GLN A 126 -11.40 -2.99 3.92
CA GLN A 126 -10.45 -3.59 2.99
C GLN A 126 -9.66 -2.53 2.21
N LEU A 127 -10.33 -1.54 1.64
CA LEU A 127 -9.70 -0.43 0.89
C LEU A 127 -8.90 0.48 1.83
N ARG A 128 -9.45 0.76 3.00
CA ARG A 128 -8.81 1.58 4.04
C ARG A 128 -7.48 0.97 4.49
N SER A 129 -7.39 -0.36 4.58
CA SER A 129 -6.16 -1.04 4.95
C SER A 129 -5.01 -0.75 3.98
N PHE A 130 -5.29 -0.68 2.67
CA PHE A 130 -4.30 -0.32 1.64
C PHE A 130 -3.92 1.17 1.69
N LEU A 131 -4.84 2.05 2.10
CA LEU A 131 -4.51 3.45 2.36
C LEU A 131 -3.49 3.58 3.51
N TYR A 132 -3.51 2.65 4.46
CA TYR A 132 -2.61 2.64 5.63
C TYR A 132 -1.29 1.87 5.41
N MET A 133 -1.18 1.04 4.37
CA MET A 133 0.05 0.27 4.10
C MET A 133 1.33 1.13 4.06
N PRO A 134 1.34 2.36 3.52
CA PRO A 134 2.53 3.21 3.58
C PRO A 134 3.04 3.50 5.00
N TYR A 135 2.14 3.53 6.01
CA TYR A 135 2.55 3.63 7.42
C TYR A 135 3.25 2.36 7.88
N MET A 136 2.66 1.19 7.57
CA MET A 136 3.21 -0.12 7.91
C MET A 136 4.55 -0.39 7.21
N HIS A 137 4.84 0.28 6.10
CA HIS A 137 6.07 0.10 5.34
C HIS A 137 7.20 1.06 5.72
N SER A 138 6.95 2.02 6.61
CA SER A 138 7.92 3.04 7.01
C SER A 138 8.96 2.49 7.97
N GLU A 139 10.25 2.75 7.75
CA GLU A 139 11.31 2.48 8.74
C GLU A 139 11.37 3.62 9.80
N SER A 140 10.26 3.84 10.53
CA SER A 140 10.18 4.88 11.58
C SER A 140 9.25 4.48 12.72
N ALA A 141 9.78 4.43 13.94
CA ALA A 141 9.01 4.04 15.13
C ALA A 141 7.82 4.97 15.40
N VAL A 142 7.99 6.28 15.19
CA VAL A 142 6.92 7.28 15.36
C VAL A 142 5.77 7.03 14.38
N ILE A 143 6.08 6.60 13.16
CA ILE A 143 5.06 6.28 12.16
C ILE A 143 4.31 5.00 12.54
N HIS A 144 4.99 4.00 13.11
CA HIS A 144 4.34 2.79 13.63
C HIS A 144 3.43 3.05 14.84
N GLU A 145 3.74 4.01 15.70
CA GLU A 145 2.81 4.42 16.77
C GLU A 145 1.48 4.94 16.21
N GLU A 146 1.53 5.74 15.15
CA GLU A 146 0.33 6.22 14.46
C GLU A 146 -0.36 5.10 13.66
N ALA A 147 0.40 4.23 13.02
CA ALA A 147 -0.11 3.07 12.30
C ALA A 147 -0.93 2.15 13.24
N MET A 148 -0.44 1.89 14.45
CA MET A 148 -1.16 1.12 15.47
C MET A 148 -2.53 1.74 15.78
N ARG A 149 -2.60 3.07 15.92
CA ARG A 149 -3.87 3.79 16.12
C ARG A 149 -4.81 3.64 14.92
N LEU A 150 -4.27 3.73 13.71
CA LEU A 150 -5.04 3.65 12.46
C LEU A 150 -5.58 2.24 12.20
N PHE A 151 -4.78 1.20 12.42
CA PHE A 151 -5.19 -0.19 12.22
C PHE A 151 -6.07 -0.74 13.35
N ALA A 152 -6.07 -0.12 14.54
CA ALA A 152 -6.94 -0.48 15.66
C ALA A 152 -8.41 -0.05 15.47
N GLN A 153 -9.02 -0.47 14.36
CA GLN A 153 -10.41 -0.16 14.00
C GLN A 153 -11.18 -1.44 13.64
N PRO A 154 -12.53 -1.45 13.80
CA PRO A 154 -13.35 -2.59 13.42
C PRO A 154 -13.18 -2.97 11.95
N GLY A 155 -12.99 -4.26 11.68
CA GLY A 155 -12.79 -4.81 10.33
C GLY A 155 -11.33 -4.78 9.84
N LEU A 156 -10.40 -4.27 10.65
CA LEU A 156 -8.95 -4.28 10.37
C LEU A 156 -8.17 -5.22 11.29
N GLU A 157 -8.83 -6.10 12.05
CA GLU A 157 -8.20 -6.94 13.07
C GLU A 157 -7.13 -7.87 12.52
N TYR A 158 -7.29 -8.30 11.26
CA TYR A 158 -6.26 -9.07 10.55
C TYR A 158 -5.02 -8.20 10.31
N ASN A 159 -5.18 -7.04 9.65
CA ASN A 159 -4.09 -6.11 9.35
C ASN A 159 -3.40 -5.59 10.62
N PHE A 160 -4.16 -5.33 11.69
CA PHE A 160 -3.61 -4.89 12.98
C PHE A 160 -2.61 -5.88 13.57
N LYS A 161 -2.81 -7.19 13.37
CA LYS A 161 -1.83 -8.21 13.79
C LYS A 161 -0.54 -8.15 12.98
N PHE A 162 -0.61 -7.78 11.70
CA PHE A 162 0.59 -7.56 10.89
C PHE A 162 1.31 -6.28 11.31
N GLU A 163 0.56 -5.22 11.55
CA GLU A 163 1.10 -3.94 12.02
C GLU A 163 1.89 -4.14 13.33
N GLN A 164 1.33 -4.88 14.30
CA GLN A 164 2.04 -5.21 15.54
C GLN A 164 3.40 -5.88 15.26
N ARG A 165 3.44 -6.85 14.33
CA ARG A 165 4.71 -7.52 14.00
C ARG A 165 5.69 -6.59 13.28
N HIS A 166 5.20 -5.70 12.42
CA HIS A 166 6.04 -4.70 11.75
C HIS A 166 6.63 -3.72 12.78
N LYS A 167 5.81 -3.24 13.72
CA LYS A 167 6.24 -2.40 14.82
C LYS A 167 7.28 -3.10 15.69
N ASP A 168 7.09 -4.37 16.04
CA ASP A 168 8.06 -5.13 16.85
C ASP A 168 9.44 -5.20 16.17
N ILE A 169 9.50 -5.32 14.84
CA ILE A 169 10.75 -5.27 14.07
C ILE A 169 11.37 -3.88 14.11
N ILE A 170 10.58 -2.82 13.88
CA ILE A 170 11.08 -1.45 13.88
C ILE A 170 11.52 -1.00 15.29
N ASP A 171 10.80 -1.38 16.35
CA ASP A 171 11.20 -1.10 17.72
C ASP A 171 12.53 -1.78 18.08
N ARG A 172 12.77 -2.98 17.53
CA ARG A 172 13.99 -3.76 17.80
C ARG A 172 15.19 -3.27 17.00
N PHE A 173 15.02 -2.99 15.70
CA PHE A 173 16.14 -2.74 14.78
C PHE A 173 16.19 -1.32 14.21
N GLY A 174 15.13 -0.53 14.38
CA GLY A 174 14.98 0.80 13.77
C GLY A 174 14.77 0.79 12.25
N ARG A 175 14.75 -0.39 11.63
CA ARG A 175 14.65 -0.63 10.18
C ARG A 175 14.19 -2.07 9.92
N TYR A 176 13.92 -2.42 8.66
CA TYR A 176 13.62 -3.79 8.24
C TYR A 176 14.88 -4.55 7.81
N PRO A 177 15.34 -5.54 8.58
CA PRO A 177 16.57 -6.28 8.23
C PRO A 177 16.48 -7.01 6.89
N HIS A 178 15.30 -7.46 6.48
CA HIS A 178 15.10 -8.14 5.19
C HIS A 178 15.32 -7.21 3.99
N ARG A 179 15.34 -5.88 4.19
CA ARG A 179 15.69 -4.92 3.14
C ARG A 179 17.20 -4.67 3.03
N ASN A 180 18.02 -5.19 3.95
CA ASN A 180 19.44 -4.86 4.01
C ASN A 180 20.18 -5.26 2.72
N GLU A 181 19.98 -6.47 2.21
CA GLU A 181 20.63 -6.94 0.98
C GLU A 181 20.30 -6.05 -0.22
N VAL A 182 19.01 -5.78 -0.44
CA VAL A 182 18.53 -4.99 -1.58
C VAL A 182 18.87 -3.49 -1.47
N LEU A 183 19.04 -2.97 -0.25
CA LEU A 183 19.47 -1.59 0.03
C LEU A 183 20.98 -1.46 0.26
N GLU A 184 21.76 -2.52 0.00
CA GLU A 184 23.23 -2.54 0.19
C GLU A 184 23.69 -2.12 1.60
N ARG A 185 22.91 -2.51 2.62
CA ARG A 185 23.22 -2.26 4.05
C ARG A 185 23.91 -3.46 4.66
N GLU A 186 24.92 -3.23 5.49
CA GLU A 186 25.51 -4.28 6.30
C GLU A 186 24.54 -4.69 7.43
N SER A 187 24.27 -5.99 7.53
CA SER A 187 23.44 -6.58 8.60
C SER A 187 24.29 -6.84 9.84
N THR A 188 23.79 -6.45 11.01
CA THR A 188 24.39 -6.82 12.29
C THR A 188 24.24 -8.32 12.57
N ALA A 189 25.01 -8.86 13.52
CA ALA A 189 24.88 -10.26 13.92
C ALA A 189 23.46 -10.59 14.46
N GLU A 190 22.81 -9.65 15.14
CA GLU A 190 21.45 -9.81 15.63
C GLU A 190 20.43 -9.83 14.48
N GLU A 191 20.60 -8.97 13.50
CA GLU A 191 19.77 -8.93 12.29
C GLU A 191 19.92 -10.23 11.48
N GLN A 192 21.14 -10.76 11.33
CA GLN A 192 21.38 -12.02 10.65
C GLN A 192 20.67 -13.19 11.36
N ALA A 193 20.82 -13.30 12.68
CA ALA A 193 20.14 -14.33 13.46
C ALA A 193 18.61 -14.19 13.39
N PHE A 194 18.10 -12.97 13.33
CA PHE A 194 16.66 -12.71 13.16
C PHE A 194 16.14 -13.18 11.79
N LEU A 195 16.90 -12.94 10.72
CA LEU A 195 16.52 -13.33 9.35
C LEU A 195 16.34 -14.85 9.17
N GLU A 196 16.98 -15.67 10.00
CA GLU A 196 16.83 -17.13 10.01
C GLU A 196 15.51 -17.61 10.66
N THR A 197 14.76 -16.73 11.32
CA THR A 197 13.52 -17.09 12.03
C THR A 197 12.26 -16.91 11.18
N PRO A 198 11.17 -17.68 11.40
CA PRO A 198 9.91 -17.46 10.73
C PRO A 198 9.32 -16.06 11.03
N GLY A 199 8.79 -15.39 10.00
CA GLY A 199 8.21 -14.05 10.15
C GLY A 199 9.24 -12.91 10.16
N SER A 200 10.49 -13.19 9.77
CA SER A 200 11.55 -12.19 9.61
C SER A 200 11.39 -11.29 8.37
N SER A 201 10.46 -11.65 7.49
CA SER A 201 10.09 -10.92 6.27
C SER A 201 8.58 -10.98 6.03
N PHE A 202 8.08 -10.02 5.26
CA PHE A 202 6.69 -9.88 4.85
C PHE A 202 6.59 -9.74 3.33
#